data_AF-A0A3D0HMA7-F1
#
_entry.id   AF-A0A3D0HMA7-F1
#
_cell.length_a   1.000
_cell.length_b   1.000
_cell.length_c   1.000
_cell.angle_alpha   90.00
_cell.angle_beta   90.00
_cell.angle_gamma   90.00
#
_symmetry.space_group_name_H-M   'P 1'
#
loop_
_entity.id
_entity.type
_entity.pdbx_description
1 polymer ?
#
loop_
_entity_poly.entity_id
_entity_poly.type
_entity_poly.pdbx_seq_one_letter_code
_entity_poly.pdbx_strand_id
1 'polypeptide(L)'
;SADTKAGGRLNPLSAYKEHTINYYDDGKKIGTFKIKLNSFLSGEKASEKILSNPENLKPTNSQEYIYFQFNIKYVSGTEVVDVKDVFSYYYNIFDSTGTKQLENIDWGFFFELMEDLSDVSLSPGQSSKCSKAILVSKGNTPVLYRIRTGRTSYTWFTTKK
;
A
#
# COMPACT_ATOMS: atom_id res chain seq x y z
N SER A 1 8.93 8.52 21.88
CA SER A 1 8.79 9.22 20.58
C SER A 1 7.52 8.76 19.89
N ALA A 2 6.98 9.49 18.90
CA ALA A 2 5.89 9.00 18.06
C ALA A 2 6.29 7.70 17.31
N ASP A 3 7.57 7.57 16.99
CA ASP A 3 8.13 6.42 16.27
C ASP A 3 8.06 5.09 17.04
N THR A 4 8.07 5.11 18.37
CA THR A 4 8.13 3.88 19.20
C THR A 4 6.78 3.41 19.70
N LYS A 5 5.73 4.22 19.55
CA LYS A 5 4.35 3.83 19.89
C LYS A 5 3.83 2.81 18.88
N ALA A 6 2.81 2.04 19.23
CA ALA A 6 2.15 1.13 18.29
C ALA A 6 1.67 1.90 17.04
N GLY A 7 2.06 1.43 15.86
CA GLY A 7 1.84 2.14 14.59
C GLY A 7 2.80 3.28 14.32
N GLY A 8 3.83 3.46 15.14
CA GLY A 8 4.99 4.28 14.85
C GLY A 8 5.98 3.56 13.94
N ARG A 9 6.91 4.30 13.33
CA ARG A 9 7.88 3.76 12.36
C ARG A 9 8.74 2.61 12.92
N LEU A 10 9.15 2.69 14.18
CA LEU A 10 9.97 1.68 14.87
C LEU A 10 9.13 0.58 15.54
N ASN A 11 7.80 0.71 15.54
CA ASN A 11 6.87 -0.28 16.06
C ASN A 11 5.61 -0.33 15.17
N PRO A 12 5.76 -0.71 13.88
CA PRO A 12 4.68 -0.67 12.90
C PRO A 12 3.62 -1.74 13.20
N LEU A 13 2.39 -1.48 12.82
CA LEU A 13 1.31 -2.47 12.92
C LEU A 13 1.50 -3.57 11.87
N SER A 14 1.12 -4.80 12.20
CA SER A 14 1.05 -5.85 11.18
C SER A 14 -0.03 -5.50 10.16
N ALA A 15 0.34 -5.43 8.88
CA ALA A 15 -0.60 -5.14 7.79
C ALA A 15 -1.66 -6.23 7.59
N TYR A 16 -1.39 -7.46 8.06
CA TYR A 16 -2.27 -8.62 7.89
C TYR A 16 -3.44 -8.67 8.89
N LYS A 17 -3.44 -7.78 9.88
CA LYS A 17 -4.59 -7.57 10.77
C LYS A 17 -5.47 -6.45 10.19
N GLU A 18 -6.79 -6.57 10.35
CA GLU A 18 -7.69 -5.48 9.98
C GLU A 18 -7.52 -4.34 10.99
N HIS A 19 -7.27 -3.13 10.49
CA HIS A 19 -7.17 -1.93 11.31
C HIS A 19 -8.21 -0.91 10.89
N THR A 20 -8.85 -0.27 11.87
CA THR A 20 -9.69 0.91 11.63
C THR A 20 -8.83 2.16 11.78
N ILE A 21 -8.73 2.95 10.71
CA ILE A 21 -7.94 4.18 10.67
C ILE A 21 -8.81 5.36 10.26
N ASN A 22 -8.48 6.55 10.74
CA ASN A 22 -8.98 7.79 10.17
C ASN A 22 -8.00 8.23 9.09
N TYR A 23 -8.45 8.46 7.86
CA TYR A 23 -7.62 9.00 6.80
C TYR A 23 -7.71 10.53 6.79
N TYR A 24 -6.57 11.18 6.64
CA TYR A 24 -6.46 12.63 6.53
C TYR A 24 -5.78 13.00 5.21
N ASP A 25 -6.34 13.98 4.53
CA ASP A 25 -5.73 14.63 3.38
C ASP A 25 -5.69 16.15 3.60
N ASP A 26 -4.58 16.77 3.21
CA ASP A 26 -4.24 18.18 3.49
C ASP A 26 -4.62 18.66 4.91
N GLY A 27 -4.41 17.79 5.89
CA GLY A 27 -4.68 18.08 7.29
C GLY A 27 -6.15 18.04 7.72
N LYS A 28 -7.07 17.74 6.82
CA LYS A 28 -8.50 17.51 7.08
C LYS A 28 -8.78 16.03 7.20
N LYS A 29 -9.69 15.65 8.09
CA LYS A 29 -10.18 14.27 8.18
C LYS A 29 -11.14 14.03 7.02
N ILE A 30 -10.79 13.11 6.14
CA ILE A 30 -11.59 12.71 4.97
C ILE A 30 -12.59 11.64 5.38
N GLY A 31 -12.13 10.65 6.16
CA GLY A 31 -13.00 9.55 6.53
C GLY A 31 -12.36 8.51 7.43
N THR A 32 -13.10 7.45 7.69
CA THR A 32 -12.69 6.30 8.48
C THR A 32 -12.70 5.06 7.59
N PHE A 33 -11.60 4.32 7.57
CA PHE A 33 -11.40 3.16 6.73
C PHE A 33 -11.03 1.95 7.58
N LYS A 34 -11.45 0.77 7.15
CA LYS A 34 -10.89 -0.51 7.57
C LYS A 34 -9.98 -1.02 6.46
N ILE A 35 -8.74 -1.31 6.80
CA ILE A 35 -7.75 -1.82 5.84
C ILE A 35 -7.11 -3.09 6.37
N LYS A 36 -6.93 -4.07 5.48
CA LYS A 36 -6.20 -5.31 5.73
C LYS A 36 -5.43 -5.70 4.47
N LEU A 37 -4.15 -6.01 4.62
CA LEU A 37 -3.35 -6.66 3.59
C LEU A 37 -3.65 -8.17 3.61
N ASN A 38 -4.13 -8.69 2.49
CA ASN A 38 -4.38 -10.11 2.30
C ASN A 38 -3.12 -10.85 1.85
N SER A 39 -2.36 -10.23 0.94
CA SER A 39 -1.16 -10.83 0.37
C SER A 39 -0.13 -9.76 0.03
N PHE A 40 1.14 -10.11 0.23
CA PHE A 40 2.30 -9.39 -0.26
C PHE A 40 3.23 -10.38 -0.95
N LEU A 41 3.62 -10.07 -2.19
CA LEU A 41 4.63 -10.82 -2.93
C LEU A 41 5.77 -9.87 -3.30
N SER A 42 6.98 -10.40 -3.42
CA SER A 42 8.15 -9.67 -3.88
C SER A 42 9.07 -10.57 -4.70
N GLY A 43 9.99 -9.95 -5.43
CA GLY A 43 11.01 -10.66 -6.20
C GLY A 43 10.40 -11.58 -7.24
N GLU A 44 10.96 -12.77 -7.36
CA GLU A 44 10.56 -13.78 -8.34
C GLU A 44 9.08 -14.12 -8.28
N LYS A 45 8.51 -14.31 -7.08
CA LYS A 45 7.08 -14.63 -6.91
C LYS A 45 6.14 -13.53 -7.39
N ALA A 46 6.55 -12.26 -7.22
CA ALA A 46 5.78 -11.15 -7.78
C ALA A 46 5.95 -11.13 -9.31
N SER A 47 7.19 -11.24 -9.81
CA SER A 47 7.47 -11.23 -11.24
C SER A 47 6.73 -12.33 -12.01
N GLU A 48 6.67 -13.56 -11.50
CA GLU A 48 5.90 -14.66 -12.11
C GLU A 48 4.44 -14.29 -12.35
N LYS A 49 3.83 -13.61 -11.38
CA LYS A 49 2.45 -13.15 -11.47
C LYS A 49 2.31 -11.97 -12.43
N ILE A 50 3.12 -10.92 -12.25
CA ILE A 50 2.99 -9.66 -13.01
C ILE A 50 3.33 -9.88 -14.50
N LEU A 51 4.35 -10.69 -14.80
CA LEU A 51 4.78 -10.97 -16.17
C LEU A 51 3.88 -11.98 -16.90
N SER A 52 2.79 -12.46 -16.28
CA SER A 52 1.72 -13.15 -17.01
C SER A 52 1.08 -12.25 -18.06
N ASN A 53 1.10 -10.93 -17.85
CA ASN A 53 0.89 -9.95 -18.90
C ASN A 53 2.27 -9.56 -19.51
N PRO A 54 2.53 -9.92 -20.79
CA PRO A 54 3.82 -9.68 -21.43
C PRO A 54 4.11 -8.20 -21.74
N GLU A 55 3.13 -7.31 -21.62
CA GLU A 55 3.31 -5.86 -21.80
C GLU A 55 4.00 -5.19 -20.60
N ASN A 56 4.02 -5.86 -19.44
CA ASN A 56 4.71 -5.35 -18.25
C ASN A 56 6.23 -5.40 -18.44
N LEU A 57 6.92 -4.36 -17.94
CA LEU A 57 8.36 -4.25 -18.01
C LEU A 57 9.06 -5.41 -17.28
N LYS A 58 10.03 -6.05 -17.94
CA LYS A 58 10.84 -7.08 -17.29
C LYS A 58 11.85 -6.42 -16.32
N PRO A 59 11.86 -6.79 -15.03
CA PRO A 59 12.83 -6.25 -14.08
C PRO A 59 14.27 -6.55 -14.52
N THR A 60 15.15 -5.58 -14.37
CA THR A 60 16.60 -5.82 -14.43
C THR A 60 17.09 -6.54 -13.16
N ASN A 61 18.37 -6.95 -13.14
CA ASN A 61 18.95 -7.66 -11.98
C ASN A 61 18.94 -6.84 -10.67
N SER A 62 18.86 -5.51 -10.76
CA SER A 62 18.81 -4.59 -9.62
C SER A 62 17.38 -4.14 -9.26
N GLN A 63 16.37 -4.67 -9.93
CA GLN A 63 14.97 -4.33 -9.72
C GLN A 63 14.16 -5.55 -9.27
N GLU A 64 13.04 -5.31 -8.62
CA GLU A 64 12.05 -6.33 -8.31
C GLU A 64 10.64 -5.75 -8.33
N TYR A 65 9.66 -6.55 -8.75
CA TYR A 65 8.27 -6.22 -8.50
C TYR A 65 7.95 -6.48 -7.02
N ILE A 66 7.13 -5.60 -6.45
CA ILE A 66 6.41 -5.85 -5.21
C ILE A 66 4.91 -5.73 -5.48
N TYR A 67 4.14 -6.61 -4.87
CA TYR A 67 2.70 -6.74 -5.07
C TYR A 67 1.97 -6.66 -3.73
N PHE A 68 0.90 -5.88 -3.69
CA PHE A 68 0.01 -5.75 -2.56
C PHE A 68 -1.40 -6.17 -2.97
N GLN A 69 -2.07 -6.91 -2.11
CA GLN A 69 -3.50 -7.19 -2.23
C GLN A 69 -4.20 -6.77 -0.95
N PHE A 70 -5.17 -5.88 -1.04
CA PHE A 70 -5.90 -5.36 0.11
C PHE A 70 -7.37 -5.74 0.10
N ASN A 71 -7.95 -5.79 1.30
CA ASN A 71 -9.36 -5.51 1.51
C ASN A 71 -9.45 -4.12 2.15
N ILE A 72 -10.22 -3.22 1.53
CA ILE A 72 -10.42 -1.85 2.01
C ILE A 72 -11.91 -1.59 2.08
N LYS A 73 -12.38 -1.14 3.24
CA LYS A 73 -13.75 -0.68 3.45
C LYS A 73 -13.72 0.76 3.89
N TYR A 74 -14.42 1.62 3.16
CA TYR A 74 -14.68 2.98 3.58
C TYR A 74 -15.87 2.96 4.53
N VAL A 75 -15.61 3.08 5.83
CA VAL A 75 -16.66 2.93 6.86
C VAL A 75 -17.57 4.15 6.90
N SER A 76 -17.00 5.35 6.91
CA SER A 76 -17.75 6.60 7.05
C SER A 76 -16.95 7.80 6.58
N GLY A 77 -17.61 8.74 5.92
CA GLY A 77 -17.09 10.04 5.49
C GLY A 77 -18.16 10.72 4.63
N THR A 78 -17.81 11.79 3.91
CA THR A 78 -18.80 12.60 3.16
C THR A 78 -18.54 12.66 1.66
N GLU A 79 -17.33 12.32 1.22
CA GLU A 79 -16.91 12.38 -0.18
C GLU A 79 -16.53 11.01 -0.71
N VAL A 80 -16.50 10.87 -2.04
CA VAL A 80 -15.90 9.72 -2.72
C VAL A 80 -14.38 9.86 -2.64
N VAL A 81 -13.68 8.76 -2.35
CA VAL A 81 -12.22 8.75 -2.16
C VAL A 81 -11.58 7.74 -3.10
N ASP A 82 -10.57 8.18 -3.84
CA ASP A 82 -9.71 7.29 -4.61
C ASP A 82 -8.78 6.52 -3.65
N VAL A 83 -8.74 5.20 -3.77
CA VAL A 83 -8.00 4.36 -2.83
C VAL A 83 -6.49 4.57 -2.92
N LYS A 84 -5.98 5.00 -4.10
CA LYS A 84 -4.58 5.42 -4.28
C LYS A 84 -4.18 6.61 -3.42
N ASP A 85 -5.12 7.44 -2.98
CA ASP A 85 -4.81 8.58 -2.10
C ASP A 85 -4.66 8.12 -0.65
N VAL A 86 -5.43 7.10 -0.25
CA VAL A 86 -5.32 6.45 1.07
C VAL A 86 -4.03 5.62 1.14
N PHE A 87 -3.79 4.77 0.13
CA PHE A 87 -2.56 4.00 -0.03
C PHE A 87 -1.73 4.57 -1.18
N SER A 88 -1.03 5.67 -0.91
CA SER A 88 -0.18 6.34 -1.90
C SER A 88 1.09 5.54 -2.18
N TYR A 89 0.98 4.60 -3.13
CA TYR A 89 2.08 3.73 -3.57
C TYR A 89 3.21 4.49 -4.28
N TYR A 90 3.02 5.78 -4.59
CA TYR A 90 4.07 6.66 -5.09
C TYR A 90 4.99 7.19 -3.99
N TYR A 91 4.44 7.47 -2.79
CA TYR A 91 5.16 8.26 -1.78
C TYR A 91 5.28 7.60 -0.41
N ASN A 92 4.52 6.54 -0.15
CA ASN A 92 4.36 6.02 1.20
C ASN A 92 4.84 4.58 1.40
N ILE A 93 5.72 4.09 0.53
CA ILE A 93 6.39 2.79 0.67
C ILE A 93 7.87 3.03 0.98
N PHE A 94 8.37 2.34 1.99
CA PHE A 94 9.69 2.50 2.56
C PHE A 94 10.38 1.14 2.74
N ASP A 95 11.70 1.19 2.84
CA ASP A 95 12.51 0.04 3.19
C ASP A 95 12.13 -0.51 4.57
N SER A 96 12.72 -1.65 4.94
CA SER A 96 12.44 -2.29 6.23
C SER A 96 12.74 -1.43 7.46
N THR A 97 13.56 -0.37 7.31
CA THR A 97 13.89 0.58 8.39
C THR A 97 12.94 1.79 8.45
N GLY A 98 12.14 2.00 7.40
CA GLY A 98 11.25 3.16 7.26
C GLY A 98 11.99 4.47 6.99
N THR A 99 13.27 4.41 6.61
CA THR A 99 14.12 5.61 6.44
C THR A 99 14.31 5.98 4.98
N LYS A 100 14.29 5.00 4.08
CA LYS A 100 14.43 5.21 2.64
C LYS A 100 13.10 4.94 1.96
N GLN A 101 12.51 5.97 1.36
CA GLN A 101 11.36 5.80 0.47
C GLN A 101 11.78 5.01 -0.76
N LEU A 102 10.96 4.05 -1.19
CA LEU A 102 11.17 3.35 -2.45
C LEU A 102 10.65 4.21 -3.58
N GLU A 103 11.49 4.40 -4.59
CA GLU A 103 11.08 5.01 -5.85
C GLU A 103 10.27 4.00 -6.66
N ASN A 104 9.12 4.43 -7.16
CA ASN A 104 8.30 3.68 -8.10
C ASN A 104 8.89 3.87 -9.50
N ILE A 105 9.59 2.86 -10.00
CA ILE A 105 10.27 2.88 -11.30
C ILE A 105 9.26 2.68 -12.44
N ASP A 106 8.33 1.74 -12.25
CA ASP A 106 7.28 1.38 -13.20
C ASP A 106 6.16 0.63 -12.44
N TRP A 107 5.02 0.37 -13.08
CA TRP A 107 3.91 -0.38 -12.48
C TRP A 107 3.58 -1.64 -13.26
N GLY A 108 3.07 -2.64 -12.55
CA GLY A 108 2.41 -3.77 -13.20
C GLY A 108 0.95 -3.44 -13.48
N PHE A 109 0.41 -3.92 -14.59
CA PHE A 109 -0.99 -3.78 -14.95
C PHE A 109 -1.54 -5.04 -15.66
N PHE A 110 -2.87 -5.19 -15.66
CA PHE A 110 -3.64 -6.28 -16.33
C PHE A 110 -3.10 -7.71 -16.13
N PHE A 111 -2.47 -7.98 -14.98
CA PHE A 111 -1.91 -9.30 -14.63
C PHE A 111 -2.88 -10.16 -13.79
N GLU A 112 -4.06 -9.64 -13.47
CA GLU A 112 -5.15 -10.38 -12.84
C GLU A 112 -6.51 -9.72 -13.09
N LEU A 113 -7.60 -10.44 -12.78
CA LEU A 113 -8.98 -9.97 -12.91
C LEU A 113 -9.47 -9.11 -11.72
N MET A 114 -8.62 -8.91 -10.72
CA MET A 114 -8.92 -8.07 -9.56
C MET A 114 -8.83 -6.59 -9.94
N GLU A 115 -9.61 -5.74 -9.27
CA GLU A 115 -9.50 -4.29 -9.42
C GLU A 115 -8.06 -3.81 -9.13
N ASP A 116 -7.49 -3.00 -10.02
CA ASP A 116 -6.26 -2.27 -9.73
C ASP A 116 -6.60 -1.13 -8.77
N LEU A 117 -5.88 -1.04 -7.66
CA LEU A 117 -6.03 -0.04 -6.63
C LEU A 117 -5.98 1.40 -7.18
N SER A 118 -5.28 1.64 -8.30
CA SER A 118 -5.25 2.96 -8.96
C SER A 118 -6.59 3.41 -9.51
N ASP A 119 -7.49 2.48 -9.78
CA ASP A 119 -8.77 2.71 -10.47
C ASP A 119 -9.97 2.54 -9.53
N VAL A 120 -9.72 2.24 -8.24
CA VAL A 120 -10.78 2.07 -7.25
C VAL A 120 -11.09 3.40 -6.56
N SER A 121 -12.35 3.82 -6.66
CA SER A 121 -12.93 4.90 -5.88
C SER A 121 -14.04 4.34 -4.98
N LEU A 122 -14.07 4.75 -3.72
CA LEU A 122 -15.06 4.29 -2.75
C LEU A 122 -15.92 5.45 -2.25
N SER A 123 -17.23 5.23 -2.24
CA SER A 123 -18.18 6.01 -1.45
C SER A 123 -18.27 5.47 -0.01
N PRO A 124 -18.70 6.28 0.96
CA PRO A 124 -18.94 5.81 2.33
C PRO A 124 -19.84 4.57 2.36
N GLY A 125 -19.44 3.55 3.11
CA GLY A 125 -20.10 2.25 3.23
C GLY A 125 -19.58 1.18 2.28
N GLN A 126 -18.93 1.55 1.17
CA GLN A 126 -18.42 0.61 0.17
C GLN A 126 -17.12 -0.08 0.60
N SER A 127 -16.85 -1.22 -0.03
CA SER A 127 -15.60 -1.95 0.11
C SER A 127 -15.12 -2.48 -1.22
N SER A 128 -13.81 -2.59 -1.37
CA SER A 128 -13.16 -3.23 -2.50
C SER A 128 -12.11 -4.22 -2.03
N LYS A 129 -11.92 -5.26 -2.84
CA LYS A 129 -10.73 -6.10 -2.81
C LYS A 129 -9.92 -5.78 -4.04
N CYS A 130 -8.80 -5.09 -3.85
CA CYS A 130 -8.00 -4.53 -4.92
C CYS A 130 -6.52 -4.88 -4.75
N SER A 131 -5.75 -4.66 -5.81
CA SER A 131 -4.33 -4.95 -5.81
C SER A 131 -3.50 -3.85 -6.43
N LYS A 132 -2.21 -3.80 -6.11
CA LYS A 132 -1.24 -2.99 -6.86
C LYS A 132 0.09 -3.70 -6.97
N ALA A 133 0.70 -3.62 -8.14
CA ALA A 133 2.11 -3.99 -8.31
C ALA A 133 2.93 -2.78 -8.77
N ILE A 134 4.12 -2.63 -8.19
CA ILE A 134 5.09 -1.62 -8.60
C ILE A 134 6.48 -2.24 -8.71
N LEU A 135 7.26 -1.74 -9.66
CA LEU A 135 8.65 -2.07 -9.88
C LEU A 135 9.50 -1.12 -9.06
N VAL A 136 10.40 -1.68 -8.26
CA VAL A 136 11.25 -0.92 -7.33
C VAL A 136 12.68 -1.43 -7.40
N SER A 137 13.60 -0.71 -6.74
CA SER A 137 14.95 -1.22 -6.50
C SER A 137 14.91 -2.47 -5.61
N LYS A 138 15.68 -3.48 -5.97
CA LYS A 138 15.76 -4.76 -5.27
C LYS A 138 16.43 -4.65 -3.89
N GLY A 139 16.04 -5.53 -2.97
CA GLY A 139 16.70 -5.69 -1.67
C GLY A 139 16.09 -4.85 -0.54
N ASN A 140 14.89 -4.31 -0.75
CA ASN A 140 14.20 -3.46 0.24
C ASN A 140 13.05 -4.19 0.96
N THR A 141 12.83 -5.48 0.67
CA THR A 141 11.73 -6.26 1.26
C THR A 141 12.17 -7.01 2.53
N PRO A 142 11.29 -7.19 3.55
CA PRO A 142 9.92 -6.69 3.63
C PRO A 142 9.88 -5.15 3.72
N VAL A 143 8.83 -4.57 3.20
CA VAL A 143 8.66 -3.11 3.16
C VAL A 143 7.81 -2.63 4.34
N LEU A 144 8.02 -1.37 4.70
CA LEU A 144 7.07 -0.62 5.51
C LEU A 144 6.23 0.27 4.60
N TYR A 145 4.97 0.47 4.94
CA TYR A 145 4.18 1.53 4.33
C TYR A 145 3.48 2.34 5.41
N ARG A 146 3.04 3.56 5.06
CA ARG A 146 2.38 4.43 6.01
C ARG A 146 1.12 5.07 5.43
N ILE A 147 0.15 5.34 6.30
CA ILE A 147 -1.07 6.05 5.93
C ILE A 147 -1.18 7.29 6.80
N ARG A 148 -1.58 8.42 6.21
CA ARG A 148 -1.75 9.68 6.94
C ARG A 148 -2.99 9.59 7.81
N THR A 149 -2.77 9.42 9.12
CA THR A 149 -3.83 9.18 10.12
C THR A 149 -4.07 10.34 11.08
N GLY A 150 -3.38 11.45 10.85
CA GLY A 150 -3.67 12.72 11.48
C GLY A 150 -3.11 13.88 10.66
N ARG A 151 -3.29 15.11 11.15
CA ARG A 151 -2.92 16.32 10.41
C ARG A 151 -1.47 16.32 9.93
N THR A 152 -0.55 15.85 10.78
CA THR A 152 0.89 15.77 10.51
C THR A 152 1.49 14.41 10.87
N SER A 153 0.64 13.41 11.13
CA SER A 153 1.05 12.10 11.65
C SER A 153 0.66 10.96 10.73
N TYR A 154 1.43 9.88 10.80
CA TYR A 154 1.22 8.67 10.03
C TYR A 154 1.14 7.45 10.94
N THR A 155 0.34 6.47 10.52
CA THR A 155 0.40 5.11 11.06
C THR A 155 1.19 4.24 10.09
N TRP A 156 2.19 3.55 10.61
CA TRP A 156 3.08 2.67 9.87
C TRP A 156 2.62 1.21 9.99
N PHE A 157 2.79 0.50 8.88
CA PHE A 157 2.44 -0.90 8.73
C PHE A 157 3.60 -1.68 8.15
N THR A 158 3.77 -2.93 8.56
CA THR A 158 4.80 -3.82 8.03
C THR A 158 4.20 -4.96 7.22
N THR A 159 4.85 -5.30 6.10
CA THR A 159 4.53 -6.50 5.31
C THR A 159 5.28 -7.75 5.82
N LYS A 160 6.13 -7.61 6.84
CA LYS A 160 6.71 -8.74 7.55
C LYS A 160 5.59 -9.52 8.26
N LYS A 161 5.54 -10.82 8.02
CA LYS A 161 4.61 -11.74 8.70
C LYS A 161 5.05 -12.02 10.13
#